data_AF-A0A151U9M4-F1
#
_entry.id   AF-A0A151U9M4-F1
#
_cell.length_a   1.000
_cell.length_b   1.000
_cell.length_c   1.000
_cell.angle_alpha   90.00
_cell.angle_beta   90.00
_cell.angle_gamma   90.00
#
_symmetry.space_group_name_H-M   'P 1'
#
loop_
_entity.id
_entity.type
_entity.pdbx_description
1 polymer ?
#
loop_
_entity_poly.entity_id
_entity_poly.type
_entity_poly.pdbx_seq_one_letter_code
_entity_poly.pdbx_strand_id
1 'polypeptide(L)' 'MDKDNLSKDDFVGQATIYVEDLLAIGVKDGVNELQLLKYRVVRADQSYCGEIDVGVTFKVEEDFIGKVKQGWKDTNKHL' A
#
# COMPACT_ATOMS: atom_id res chain seq x y z
N MET A 1 -11.97 14.35 -11.94
CA MET A 1 -11.98 12.97 -12.44
C MET A 1 -13.41 12.63 -12.78
N ASP A 2 -13.69 12.76 -14.06
CA ASP A 2 -14.76 12.12 -14.80
C ASP A 2 -14.80 10.62 -14.49
N LYS A 3 -16.01 10.14 -14.22
CA LYS A 3 -16.30 8.81 -13.72
C LYS A 3 -16.31 7.85 -14.90
N ASP A 4 -15.14 7.49 -15.39
CA ASP A 4 -15.01 6.27 -16.19
C ASP A 4 -15.43 5.10 -15.30
N ASN A 5 -16.31 4.28 -15.85
CA ASN A 5 -16.99 3.20 -15.16
C ASN A 5 -16.04 2.02 -14.95
N LEU A 6 -14.92 2.27 -14.25
CA LEU A 6 -14.05 1.25 -13.71
C LEU A 6 -14.96 0.40 -12.81
N SER A 7 -15.26 -0.80 -13.28
CA SER A 7 -16.00 -1.77 -12.51
C SER A 7 -15.17 -2.09 -11.26
N LYS A 8 -15.81 -2.61 -10.21
CA LYS A 8 -15.14 -2.83 -8.91
C LYS A 8 -13.88 -3.71 -9.00
N ASP A 9 -13.66 -4.42 -10.12
CA ASP A 9 -12.61 -5.43 -10.30
C ASP A 9 -11.62 -5.11 -11.45
N ASP A 10 -11.59 -3.88 -11.99
CA ASP A 10 -10.72 -3.57 -13.13
C ASP A 10 -9.25 -3.38 -12.68
N PHE A 11 -8.37 -4.32 -13.05
CA PHE A 11 -6.93 -4.22 -12.82
C PHE A 11 -6.29 -3.18 -13.75
N VAL A 12 -5.80 -2.08 -13.17
CA VAL A 12 -5.16 -0.98 -13.90
C VAL A 12 -3.64 -1.09 -14.00
N GLY A 13 -3.02 -1.87 -13.10
CA GLY A 13 -1.58 -2.08 -13.05
C GLY A 13 -1.08 -2.33 -11.62
N GLN A 14 0.22 -2.56 -11.49
CA GLN A 14 0.89 -2.84 -10.22
C GLN A 14 2.24 -2.13 -10.12
N ALA A 15 2.66 -1.83 -8.90
CA ALA A 15 4.00 -1.35 -8.58
C ALA A 15 4.55 -2.18 -7.40
N THR A 16 5.86 -2.44 -7.39
CA THR A 16 6.52 -3.17 -6.30
C THR A 16 7.36 -2.20 -5.48
N ILE A 17 7.14 -2.17 -4.16
CA ILE A 17 7.87 -1.34 -3.21
C ILE A 17 8.63 -2.27 -2.27
N TYR A 18 9.96 -2.15 -2.26
CA TYR A 18 10.82 -2.94 -1.38
C TYR A 18 10.93 -2.27 -0.01
N VAL A 19 10.42 -2.93 1.02
CA VAL A 19 10.32 -2.38 2.39
C VAL A 19 11.21 -3.11 3.40
N GLU A 20 12.13 -3.97 2.96
CA GLU A 20 12.97 -4.77 3.86
C GLU A 20 13.79 -3.91 4.82
N ASP A 21 14.55 -2.94 4.30
CA ASP A 21 15.35 -2.01 5.11
C ASP A 21 14.47 -1.11 5.99
N LEU A 22 13.32 -0.69 5.46
CA LEU A 22 12.35 0.13 6.19
C LEU A 22 11.93 -0.58 7.49
N LEU A 23 11.62 -1.88 7.39
CA LEU A 23 11.24 -2.71 8.53
C LEU A 23 12.44 -3.04 9.42
N ALA A 24 13.58 -3.43 8.86
CA ALA A 24 14.76 -3.84 9.64
C ALA A 24 15.30 -2.71 10.53
N ILE A 25 15.27 -1.48 10.04
CA ILE A 25 15.63 -0.27 10.81
C ILE A 25 14.47 0.12 11.73
N GLY A 26 13.24 0.16 11.22
CA GLY A 26 12.08 0.62 11.98
C GLY A 26 11.74 -0.25 13.19
N VAL A 27 12.03 -1.55 13.17
CA VAL A 27 11.88 -2.42 14.35
C VAL A 27 12.88 -2.08 15.45
N LYS A 28 14.08 -1.60 15.10
CA LYS A 28 15.11 -1.19 16.06
C LYS A 28 14.81 0.19 16.64
N ASP A 29 14.43 1.13 15.78
CA ASP A 29 14.30 2.55 16.13
C ASP A 29 12.86 2.95 16.52
N GLY A 30 11.90 2.02 16.40
CA GLY A 30 10.49 2.23 16.71
C GLY A 30 9.71 2.97 15.62
N VAL A 31 10.40 3.66 14.70
CA VAL A 31 9.82 4.35 13.55
C VAL A 31 10.85 4.42 12.42
N ASN A 32 10.40 4.32 11.17
CA ASN A 32 11.22 4.62 10.01
C ASN A 32 10.34 5.06 8.82
N GLU A 33 10.91 5.78 7.86
CA GLU A 33 10.18 6.30 6.71
C GLU A 33 10.94 6.09 5.41
N LEU A 34 10.23 5.60 4.40
CA LEU A 34 10.60 5.67 3.01
C LEU A 34 9.99 6.95 2.42
N GLN A 35 10.85 7.87 2.01
CA GLN A 35 10.43 9.15 1.46
C GLN A 35 9.55 8.98 0.22
N LEU A 36 8.81 10.03 -0.13
CA LEU A 36 7.99 10.08 -1.33
C LEU A 36 8.85 9.88 -2.58
N LEU A 37 8.69 8.74 -3.23
CA LEU A 37 9.46 8.35 -4.41
C LEU A 37 8.51 7.94 -5.55
N LYS A 38 8.99 8.12 -6.78
CA LYS A 38 8.29 7.68 -8.00
C LYS A 38 8.46 6.18 -8.22
N TYR A 39 7.34 5.50 -8.40
CA TYR A 39 7.31 4.08 -8.77
C TYR A 39 6.61 3.90 -10.10
N ARG A 40 7.20 3.05 -10.94
CA ARG A 40 6.58 2.65 -12.21
C ARG A 40 5.43 1.70 -11.93
N VAL A 41 4.33 1.95 -12.60
CA VAL A 41 3.19 1.05 -12.68
C VAL A 41 3.32 0.25 -13.97
N VAL A 42 3.20 -1.06 -13.85
CA VAL A 42 3.23 -2.01 -14.96
C VAL A 42 1.93 -2.80 -15.05
N ARG A 43 1.57 -3.20 -16.27
CA ARG A 43 0.45 -4.12 -16.51
C ARG A 43 0.86 -5.57 -16.19
N ALA A 44 -0.08 -6.49 -16.33
CA ALA A 44 0.16 -7.92 -16.12
C ALA A 44 1.24 -8.50 -17.05
N ASP A 45 1.37 -7.93 -18.26
CA ASP A 45 2.39 -8.28 -19.26
C ASP A 45 3.75 -7.58 -19.01
N GLN A 46 3.93 -6.91 -17.87
CA GLN A 46 5.11 -6.12 -17.51
C GLN A 46 5.36 -4.88 -18.38
N SER A 47 4.42 -4.51 -19.24
CA SER A 47 4.52 -3.24 -19.98
C SER A 47 4.29 -2.05 -19.06
N TYR A 48 5.09 -0.99 -19.25
CA TYR A 48 4.94 0.26 -18.51
C TYR A 48 3.61 0.95 -18.86
N CYS A 49 2.86 1.39 -17.83
CA CYS A 49 1.58 2.08 -18.01
C CYS A 49 1.40 3.36 -17.18
N GLY A 50 2.43 3.80 -16.44
CA GLY A 50 2.40 5.05 -15.72
C GLY A 50 3.32 5.09 -14.51
N GLU A 51 3.16 6.12 -13.70
CA GLU A 51 3.92 6.35 -12.45
C GLU A 51 2.98 6.75 -11.33
N ILE A 52 3.36 6.39 -10.10
CA ILE A 52 2.75 6.86 -8.85
C ILE A 52 3.82 7.36 -7.89
N ASP A 53 3.49 8.37 -7.09
CA ASP A 53 4.35 8.83 -5.99
C ASP A 53 3.91 8.14 -4.69
N VAL A 54 4.83 7.42 -4.04
CA VAL A 54 4.54 6.66 -2.81
C VAL A 54 5.58 6.97 -1.73
N GLY A 55 5.11 7.33 -0.54
CA GLY A 55 5.89 7.39 0.69
C GLY A 55 5.32 6.38 1.69
N VAL A 56 6.18 5.73 2.47
CA VAL A 56 5.78 4.68 3.42
C VAL A 56 6.39 4.96 4.78
N THR A 57 5.55 5.11 5.81
CA THR A 57 6.01 5.24 7.20
C THR A 57 5.72 3.95 7.95
N PHE A 58 6.75 3.36 8.55
CA PHE A 58 6.62 2.26 9.50
C PHE A 58 6.72 2.80 10.93
N LYS A 59 5.85 2.33 11.82
CA LYS A 59 5.88 2.67 13.24
C LYS A 59 5.49 1.45 14.06
N VAL A 60 6.29 1.13 15.08
CA VAL A 60 5.97 0.12 16.08
C VAL A 60 4.88 0.67 16.99
N GLU A 61 3.74 -0.01 17.07
CA GLU A 61 2.70 0.28 18.07
C GLU A 61 2.99 -0.53 19.34
N GLU A 62 3.14 0.16 20.48
CA GLU A 62 3.41 -0.48 21.78
C GLU A 62 2.20 -1.28 22.32
N ASP A 63 1.00 -1.06 21.78
CA ASP A 63 -0.28 -1.62 22.28
C ASP A 63 -0.61 -3.04 21.75
N PHE A 64 0.31 -3.72 21.06
CA PHE A 64 0.04 -5.05 20.48
C PHE A 64 0.03 -6.21 21.49
N ILE A 65 0.29 -5.97 22.79
CA ILE A 65 -0.04 -6.92 23.86
C ILE A 65 -1.52 -6.75 24.23
N GLY A 66 -2.43 -7.18 23.35
CA GLY A 66 -3.83 -7.42 23.75
C GLY A 66 -4.94 -6.94 22.81
N LYS A 67 -4.66 -6.32 21.67
CA LYS A 67 -5.71 -5.98 20.70
C LYS A 67 -5.43 -6.58 19.33
N VAL A 68 -6.09 -7.71 19.06
CA VAL A 68 -6.29 -8.23 17.70
C VAL A 68 -7.08 -7.17 16.94
N LYS A 69 -6.42 -6.41 16.06
CA LYS A 69 -7.10 -5.54 15.09
C LYS A 69 -7.93 -6.46 14.19
N GLN A 70 -9.24 -6.54 14.44
CA GLN A 70 -10.17 -7.21 13.52
C GLN A 70 -10.03 -6.54 12.16
N GLY A 71 -9.79 -7.36 11.13
CA GLY A 71 -9.55 -6.92 9.76
C GLY A 71 -10.62 -5.98 9.22
N TRP A 72 -10.26 -5.25 8.17
CA TRP A 72 -11.15 -4.37 7.43
C TRP A 72 -12.42 -5.13 7.05
N LYS A 73 -13.58 -4.65 7.51
CA LYS A 73 -14.89 -5.15 7.08
C LYS A 73 -15.35 -4.30 5.92
N ASP A 74 -15.28 -4.84 4.71
CA ASP A 74 -16.03 -4.31 3.57
C ASP A 74 -17.52 -4.46 3.84
N THR A 75 -18.20 -3.37 4.18
CA THR A 75 -19.66 -3.34 4.23
C THR A 75 -20.19 -2.89 2.87
N ASN A 76 -20.20 -3.79 1.90
CA ASN A 76 -20.98 -3.60 0.67
C ASN A 76 -22.34 -4.29 0.84
N LYS A 77 -23.31 -3.57 1.40
CA LYS A 77 -24.71 -4.00 1.39
C LYS A 77 -25.31 -3.63 0.04
N HIS A 78 -25.51 -4.63 -0.82
CA HIS A 78 -26.45 -4.53 -1.93
C HIS A 78 -27.83 -4.99 -1.45
N LEU A 79 -28.80 -4.08 -1.48
CA LEU A 79 -30.22 -4.34 -1.65
C LEU A 79 -30.73 -3.40 -2.74
#